data_AF-A0A348UZ33-F1
#
_entry.id   AF-A0A348UZ33-F1
#
_cell.length_a   1.000
_cell.length_b   1.000
_cell.length_c   1.000
_cell.angle_alpha   90.00
_cell.angle_beta   90.00
_cell.angle_gamma   90.00
#
_symmetry.space_group_name_H-M   'P 1'
#
loop_
_entity.id
_entity.type
_entity.pdbx_description
1 polymer ?
#
loop_
_entity_poly.entity_id
_entity_poly.type
_entity_poly.pdbx_seq_one_letter_code
_entity_poly.pdbx_strand_id
1 'polypeptide(L)'
;RLISAIEIRAVAEPFIRRRVLRHLEKRRVVIFTAGLGSPYFTTDTAAVLRALEIKAEVILKATKVDGVYSADPLRETGATRFDSIKFLEVIQQELKVMDSTAITLCKDNNLPIIVFNLNVPGNIKRAVLGEKVGTRVS
;
A
#
# COMPACT_ATOMS: atom_id res chain seq x y z
N ARG A 1 15.86 -8.81 -3.02
CA ARG A 1 15.65 -10.28 -2.83
C ARG A 1 14.15 -10.54 -2.88
N LEU A 2 13.72 -11.67 -3.47
CA LEU A 2 12.31 -12.07 -3.61
C LEU A 2 11.89 -13.00 -2.45
N ILE A 3 10.71 -12.77 -1.87
CA ILE A 3 10.18 -13.50 -0.70
C ILE A 3 8.73 -13.88 -0.96
N SER A 4 8.37 -15.16 -0.83
CA SER A 4 7.01 -15.67 -1.07
C SER A 4 6.27 -15.98 0.24
N ALA A 5 4.94 -15.81 0.23
CA ALA A 5 4.06 -16.24 1.31
C ALA A 5 3.58 -17.71 1.20
N ILE A 6 3.74 -18.34 0.04
CA ILE A 6 3.53 -19.79 -0.16
C ILE A 6 4.89 -20.49 -0.14
N GLU A 7 4.97 -21.67 0.48
CA GLU A 7 6.17 -22.50 0.46
C GLU A 7 6.42 -23.04 -0.97
N ILE A 8 7.30 -22.36 -1.70
CA ILE A 8 7.77 -22.79 -3.01
C ILE A 8 9.28 -23.00 -2.89
N ARG A 9 9.67 -24.17 -2.38
CA ARG A 9 11.08 -24.50 -2.04
C ARG A 9 12.07 -24.26 -3.19
N ALA A 10 11.62 -24.31 -4.44
CA ALA A 10 12.45 -24.13 -5.61
C ALA A 10 12.55 -22.68 -6.14
N VAL A 11 11.70 -21.74 -5.71
CA VAL A 11 11.53 -20.44 -6.42
C VAL A 11 11.83 -19.22 -5.54
N ALA A 12 11.47 -19.23 -4.27
CA ALA A 12 11.67 -18.08 -3.39
C ALA A 12 11.88 -18.49 -1.94
N GLU A 13 12.57 -17.63 -1.19
CA GLU A 13 12.73 -17.80 0.25
C GLU A 13 11.36 -17.60 0.95
N PRO A 14 10.96 -18.49 1.89
CA PRO A 14 9.73 -18.29 2.65
C PRO A 14 9.84 -17.02 3.51
N PHE A 15 8.70 -16.37 3.77
CA PHE A 15 8.67 -15.23 4.68
C PHE A 15 9.10 -15.63 6.09
N ILE A 16 10.25 -15.10 6.53
CA ILE A 16 10.73 -15.19 7.91
C ILE A 16 11.01 -13.77 8.38
N ARG A 17 10.12 -13.21 9.21
CA ARG A 17 10.17 -11.81 9.68
C ARG A 17 11.56 -11.34 10.09
N ARG A 18 12.28 -12.12 10.91
CA ARG A 18 13.65 -11.78 11.37
C ARG A 18 14.64 -11.64 10.22
N ARG A 19 14.53 -12.46 9.17
CA ARG A 19 15.41 -12.38 7.99
C ARG A 19 15.08 -11.16 7.14
N VAL A 20 13.80 -10.85 7.01
CA VAL A 20 13.33 -9.63 6.32
C VAL A 20 13.89 -8.39 6.99
N LEU A 21 13.73 -8.26 8.31
CA LEU A 21 14.27 -7.13 9.07
C LEU A 21 15.79 -7.01 8.88
N ARG A 22 16.53 -8.11 8.94
CA ARG A 22 17.98 -8.12 8.65
C ARG A 22 18.33 -7.68 7.23
N HIS A 23 17.46 -7.92 6.24
CA HIS A 23 17.66 -7.40 4.89
C HIS A 23 17.46 -5.89 4.81
N LEU A 24 16.43 -5.38 5.48
CA LEU A 24 16.14 -3.95 5.54
C LEU A 24 17.25 -3.19 6.29
N GLU A 25 17.74 -3.73 7.41
CA GLU A 25 18.90 -3.20 8.15
C GLU A 25 20.16 -3.09 7.26
N LYS A 26 20.33 -4.04 6.33
CA LYS A 26 21.42 -4.04 5.34
C LYS A 26 21.11 -3.20 4.10
N ARG A 27 20.08 -2.35 4.13
CA ARG A 27 19.64 -1.46 3.03
C ARG A 27 19.32 -2.21 1.74
N ARG A 28 18.82 -3.45 1.85
CA ARG A 28 18.44 -4.26 0.68
C ARG A 28 16.97 -4.08 0.35
N VAL A 29 16.66 -3.97 -0.93
CA VAL A 29 15.28 -4.05 -1.42
C VAL A 29 14.75 -5.47 -1.19
N VAL A 30 13.60 -5.54 -0.53
CA VAL A 30 12.85 -6.77 -0.30
C VAL A 30 11.58 -6.72 -1.14
N ILE A 31 11.33 -7.77 -1.91
CA ILE A 31 10.13 -7.90 -2.75
C ILE A 31 9.31 -9.04 -2.16
N PHE A 32 8.10 -8.74 -1.70
CA PHE A 32 7.14 -9.75 -1.25
C PHE A 32 6.29 -10.22 -2.44
N THR A 33 6.06 -11.52 -2.53
CA THR A 33 5.29 -12.19 -3.59
C THR A 33 4.32 -13.21 -2.99
N ALA A 34 3.40 -13.69 -3.84
CA ALA A 34 2.33 -14.61 -3.48
C ALA A 34 1.33 -14.07 -2.43
N GLY A 35 1.30 -12.75 -2.20
CA GLY A 35 0.35 -12.11 -1.27
C GLY A 35 0.48 -12.66 0.16
N LEU A 36 -0.63 -13.15 0.72
CA LEU A 36 -0.64 -13.90 1.98
C LEU A 36 -0.49 -15.42 1.78
N GLY A 37 -0.57 -15.89 0.54
CA GLY A 37 -0.57 -17.31 0.21
C GLY A 37 -1.90 -18.02 0.44
N SER A 38 -2.92 -17.31 0.94
CA SER A 38 -4.27 -17.82 1.16
C SER A 38 -5.26 -17.22 0.16
N PRO A 39 -6.26 -17.98 -0.32
CA PRO A 39 -7.33 -17.44 -1.14
C PRO A 39 -8.17 -16.41 -0.35
N TYR A 40 -9.00 -15.65 -1.06
CA TYR A 40 -9.89 -14.61 -0.52
C TYR A 40 -9.21 -13.33 -0.01
N PHE A 41 -7.88 -13.25 -0.02
CA PHE A 41 -7.14 -12.04 0.33
C PHE A 41 -6.59 -11.32 -0.90
N THR A 42 -6.75 -10.00 -0.92
CA THR A 42 -6.19 -9.15 -1.98
C THR A 42 -4.69 -8.92 -1.76
N THR A 43 -4.02 -8.38 -2.78
CA THR A 43 -2.64 -7.91 -2.65
C THR A 43 -2.54 -6.69 -1.73
N ASP A 44 -3.58 -5.86 -1.65
CA ASP A 44 -3.63 -4.70 -0.76
C ASP A 44 -3.62 -5.15 0.71
N THR A 45 -4.46 -6.12 1.08
CA THR A 45 -4.45 -6.69 2.43
C THR A 45 -3.10 -7.32 2.76
N ALA A 46 -2.49 -8.03 1.80
CA ALA A 46 -1.15 -8.59 1.99
C ALA A 46 -0.10 -7.50 2.23
N ALA A 47 -0.14 -6.41 1.46
CA ALA A 47 0.79 -5.29 1.59
C ALA A 47 0.68 -4.63 2.97
N VAL A 48 -0.55 -4.42 3.47
CA VAL A 48 -0.78 -3.87 4.81
C VAL A 48 -0.20 -4.79 5.88
N LEU A 49 -0.48 -6.09 5.83
CA LEU A 49 0.06 -7.03 6.82
C LEU A 49 1.59 -7.09 6.80
N ARG A 50 2.22 -7.14 5.61
CA ARG A 50 3.69 -7.10 5.51
C ARG A 50 4.26 -5.79 6.04
N ALA A 51 3.62 -4.66 5.75
CA ALA A 51 4.02 -3.35 6.26
C ALA A 51 3.99 -3.31 7.79
N LEU A 52 2.93 -3.85 8.41
CA LEU A 52 2.82 -3.94 9.88
C LEU A 52 3.89 -4.85 10.48
N GLU A 53 4.14 -6.03 9.89
CA GLU A 53 5.14 -6.97 10.38
C GLU A 53 6.56 -6.38 10.37
N ILE A 54 6.90 -5.60 9.33
CA ILE A 54 8.21 -4.93 9.22
C ILE A 54 8.25 -3.56 9.89
N LYS A 55 7.15 -3.10 10.50
CA LYS A 55 6.99 -1.77 11.10
C LYS A 55 7.29 -0.62 10.12
N ALA A 56 6.76 -0.71 8.91
CA ALA A 56 6.83 0.38 7.96
C ALA A 56 6.10 1.63 8.50
N GLU A 57 6.62 2.81 8.15
CA GLU A 57 6.06 4.09 8.60
C GLU A 57 4.87 4.55 7.74
N VAL A 58 4.82 4.10 6.49
CA VAL A 58 3.81 4.49 5.50
C VAL A 58 3.69 3.45 4.40
N ILE A 59 2.49 3.31 3.83
CA ILE A 59 2.25 2.55 2.60
C ILE A 59 2.18 3.52 1.42
N LEU A 60 3.01 3.28 0.41
CA LEU A 60 2.96 4.00 -0.86
C LEU A 60 2.15 3.16 -1.86
N LYS A 61 0.88 3.55 -2.09
CA LYS A 61 -0.01 2.87 -3.05
C LYS A 61 0.07 3.53 -4.42
N ALA A 62 0.83 2.91 -5.30
CA ALA A 62 0.95 3.27 -6.70
C ALA A 62 -0.33 2.91 -7.48
N THR A 63 -0.91 3.88 -8.19
CA THR A 63 -2.07 3.70 -9.07
C THR A 63 -1.85 4.39 -10.42
N LYS A 64 -2.85 4.34 -11.31
CA LYS A 64 -2.84 5.05 -12.60
C LYS A 64 -3.38 6.48 -12.53
N VAL A 65 -4.02 6.85 -11.42
CA VAL A 65 -4.55 8.18 -11.16
C VAL A 65 -3.72 8.85 -10.07
N ASP A 66 -3.78 10.17 -9.97
CA ASP A 66 -2.97 10.98 -9.07
C ASP A 66 -3.56 11.15 -7.67
N GLY A 67 -4.48 10.29 -7.24
CA GLY A 67 -4.97 10.31 -5.86
C GLY A 67 -6.25 9.50 -5.65
N VAL A 68 -6.90 9.78 -4.53
CA VAL A 68 -8.26 9.32 -4.21
C VAL A 68 -9.24 10.40 -4.66
N TYR A 69 -10.32 9.97 -5.29
CA TYR A 69 -11.36 10.83 -5.83
C TYR A 69 -12.71 10.47 -5.21
N SER A 70 -13.63 11.43 -5.19
CA SER A 70 -15.03 11.23 -4.76
C SER A 70 -15.79 10.22 -5.62
N ALA A 71 -15.36 10.05 -6.88
CA ALA A 71 -15.88 9.09 -7.83
C ALA A 71 -14.79 8.69 -8.83
N ASP A 72 -15.07 7.76 -9.76
CA ASP A 72 -14.09 7.37 -10.78
C ASP A 72 -13.85 8.53 -11.77
N PRO A 73 -12.67 9.18 -11.78
CA PRO A 73 -12.42 10.36 -12.61
C PRO A 73 -12.37 10.04 -14.11
N LEU A 74 -12.29 8.76 -14.49
CA LEU A 74 -12.37 8.33 -15.88
C LEU A 74 -13.82 8.20 -16.38
N ARG A 75 -14.79 8.17 -15.47
CA ARG A 75 -16.22 8.00 -15.78
C ARG A 75 -17.05 9.24 -15.43
N GLU A 76 -16.66 9.95 -14.38
CA GLU A 76 -17.41 11.07 -13.84
C GLU A 76 -16.58 12.35 -13.90
N THR A 77 -17.02 13.31 -14.72
CA THR A 77 -16.35 14.60 -14.92
C THR A 77 -16.36 15.49 -13.67
N GLY A 78 -17.29 15.26 -12.74
CA GLY A 78 -17.37 15.96 -11.46
C GLY A 78 -16.52 15.36 -10.34
N ALA A 79 -15.74 14.30 -10.60
CA ALA A 79 -14.93 13.64 -9.59
C ALA A 79 -13.88 14.61 -9.01
N THR A 80 -13.96 14.84 -7.70
CA THR A 80 -13.04 15.76 -7.00
C THR A 80 -11.96 14.96 -6.29
N ARG A 81 -10.70 15.36 -6.47
CA ARG A 81 -9.54 14.73 -5.81
C ARG A 81 -9.42 15.24 -4.38
N PHE A 82 -9.16 14.34 -3.44
CA PHE A 82 -8.84 14.70 -2.06
C PHE A 82 -7.33 14.92 -1.90
N ASP A 83 -6.90 15.94 -1.15
CA ASP A 83 -5.49 16.06 -0.74
C ASP A 83 -5.18 15.18 0.48
N SER A 84 -6.12 15.10 1.41
CA SER A 84 -6.10 14.20 2.56
C SER A 84 -7.50 13.73 2.90
N ILE A 85 -7.62 12.51 3.42
CA ILE A 85 -8.91 11.93 3.80
C ILE A 85 -8.75 10.97 4.99
N LYS A 86 -9.73 10.91 5.89
CA LYS A 86 -9.69 10.00 7.04
C LYS A 86 -10.03 8.57 6.62
N PHE A 87 -9.49 7.58 7.34
CA PHE A 87 -9.85 6.18 7.12
C PHE A 87 -11.36 5.93 7.19
N LEU A 88 -12.05 6.56 8.16
CA LEU A 88 -13.49 6.43 8.31
C LEU A 88 -14.26 7.00 7.12
N GLU A 89 -13.81 8.11 6.55
CA GLU A 89 -14.44 8.73 5.38
C GLU A 89 -14.29 7.83 4.14
N VAL A 90 -13.11 7.19 3.97
CA VAL A 90 -12.89 6.20 2.92
C VAL A 90 -13.87 5.03 3.03
N ILE A 91 -14.10 4.52 4.24
CA ILE A 91 -15.05 3.42 4.48
C ILE A 91 -16.49 3.88 4.25
N GLN A 92 -16.89 5.02 4.83
CA GLN A 92 -18.26 5.52 4.78
C GLN A 92 -18.71 5.91 3.38
N GLN A 93 -17.80 6.47 2.57
CA GLN A 93 -18.07 6.86 1.19
C GLN A 93 -17.73 5.75 0.18
N GLU A 94 -17.37 4.55 0.66
CA GLU A 94 -16.98 3.40 -0.16
C GLU A 94 -15.93 3.73 -1.24
N LEU A 95 -14.99 4.61 -0.91
CA LEU A 95 -13.98 5.09 -1.86
C LEU A 95 -13.01 3.97 -2.21
N LYS A 96 -12.73 3.82 -3.50
CA LYS A 96 -11.90 2.75 -4.06
C LYS A 96 -10.41 2.99 -3.83
N VAL A 97 -9.97 2.96 -2.57
CA VAL A 97 -8.56 3.09 -2.18
C VAL A 97 -7.88 1.73 -2.13
N MET A 98 -8.37 0.86 -1.25
CA MET A 98 -8.02 -0.55 -1.08
C MET A 98 -9.31 -1.30 -0.70
N ASP A 99 -9.26 -2.63 -0.59
CA ASP A 99 -10.37 -3.35 0.03
C ASP A 99 -10.59 -2.91 1.50
N SER A 100 -11.80 -3.11 2.00
CA SER A 100 -12.20 -2.66 3.34
C SER A 100 -11.38 -3.30 4.47
N THR A 101 -10.89 -4.52 4.27
CA THR A 101 -10.06 -5.22 5.26
C THR A 101 -8.70 -4.53 5.39
N ALA A 102 -8.05 -4.22 4.26
CA ALA A 102 -6.80 -3.47 4.23
C ALA A 102 -6.93 -2.08 4.87
N ILE A 103 -7.99 -1.32 4.54
CA ILE A 103 -8.23 0.01 5.13
C ILE A 103 -8.44 -0.08 6.64
N THR A 104 -9.21 -1.07 7.10
CA THR A 104 -9.47 -1.26 8.54
C THR A 104 -8.19 -1.61 9.29
N LEU A 105 -7.36 -2.51 8.74
CA LEU A 105 -6.05 -2.85 9.31
C LEU A 105 -5.11 -1.64 9.40
N CYS A 106 -5.10 -0.78 8.37
CA CYS A 106 -4.35 0.47 8.41
C CYS A 106 -4.86 1.41 9.51
N LYS A 107 -6.18 1.60 9.59
CA LYS A 107 -6.82 2.45 10.61
C LYS A 107 -6.46 2.00 12.02
N ASP A 108 -6.64 0.72 12.32
CA ASP A 108 -6.48 0.19 13.68
C ASP A 108 -5.02 0.22 14.15
N ASN A 109 -4.06 0.30 13.22
CA ASN A 109 -2.64 0.37 13.50
C ASN A 109 -2.04 1.76 13.23
N ASN A 110 -2.85 2.77 12.92
CA ASN A 110 -2.41 4.12 12.55
C ASN A 110 -1.34 4.12 11.43
N LEU A 111 -1.47 3.24 10.43
CA LEU A 111 -0.53 3.12 9.32
C LEU A 111 -1.01 3.95 8.13
N PRO A 112 -0.44 5.15 7.89
CA PRO A 112 -0.90 6.02 6.82
C PRO A 112 -0.64 5.44 5.44
N ILE A 113 -1.47 5.85 4.48
CA ILE A 113 -1.34 5.47 3.07
C ILE A 113 -1.17 6.74 2.23
N ILE A 114 -0.27 6.71 1.26
CA ILE A 114 -0.15 7.74 0.23
C ILE A 114 -0.51 7.10 -1.10
N VAL A 115 -1.61 7.56 -1.70
CA VAL A 115 -2.08 7.10 -3.01
C VAL A 115 -1.59 8.08 -4.07
N PHE A 116 -0.85 7.60 -5.07
CA PHE A 116 -0.27 8.47 -6.09
C PHE A 116 -0.13 7.78 -7.46
N ASN A 117 0.04 8.59 -8.50
CA ASN A 117 0.25 8.11 -9.86
C ASN A 117 1.69 7.64 -10.06
N LEU A 118 1.87 6.36 -10.40
CA LEU A 118 3.20 5.78 -10.69
C LEU A 118 3.78 6.26 -12.02
N ASN A 119 2.93 6.63 -12.98
CA ASN A 119 3.35 7.02 -14.32
C ASN A 119 4.00 8.40 -14.38
N VAL A 120 3.90 9.19 -13.31
CA VAL A 120 4.55 10.50 -13.20
C VAL A 120 5.98 10.29 -12.66
N PRO A 121 7.02 10.55 -13.49
CA PRO A 121 8.40 10.33 -13.08
C PRO A 121 8.76 11.11 -11.81
N GLY A 122 9.46 10.46 -10.89
CA GLY A 122 9.92 11.08 -9.64
C GLY A 122 8.91 11.05 -8.48
N ASN A 123 7.65 10.65 -8.70
CA ASN A 123 6.65 10.67 -7.62
C ASN A 123 7.02 9.81 -6.40
N ILE A 124 7.65 8.65 -6.60
CA ILE A 124 8.14 7.83 -5.47
C ILE A 124 9.13 8.62 -4.62
N LYS A 125 10.11 9.27 -5.25
CA LYS A 125 11.12 10.07 -4.54
C LYS A 125 10.46 11.24 -3.80
N ARG A 126 9.58 11.98 -4.47
CA ARG A 126 8.86 13.12 -3.88
C ARG A 126 8.02 12.71 -2.68
N ALA A 127 7.29 11.58 -2.77
CA ALA A 127 6.49 11.04 -1.67
C ALA A 127 7.37 10.63 -0.48
N VAL A 128 8.51 9.97 -0.72
CA VAL A 128 9.47 9.60 0.34
C VAL A 128 10.12 10.84 0.98
N LEU A 129 10.31 11.92 0.23
CA LEU A 129 10.83 13.20 0.75
C LEU A 129 9.77 14.03 1.49
N GLY A 130 8.53 13.55 1.59
CA GLY A 130 7.44 14.25 2.30
C GLY A 130 6.79 15.39 1.51
N GLU A 131 7.05 15.49 0.20
CA GLU A 131 6.33 16.43 -0.65
C GLU A 131 4.85 16.05 -0.74
N LYS A 132 3.98 17.03 -1.01
CA LYS A 132 2.56 16.79 -1.28
C LYS A 132 2.39 16.08 -2.63
N VAL A 133 2.30 14.75 -2.58
CA VAL A 133 2.08 13.89 -3.74
C VAL A 133 0.82 13.07 -3.51
N GLY A 134 -0.13 13.22 -4.43
CA GLY A 134 -1.38 12.50 -4.43
C GLY A 134 -2.23 12.76 -3.19
N THR A 135 -2.80 11.70 -2.61
CA THR A 135 -3.71 11.79 -1.46
C THR A 135 -3.17 11.03 -0.27
N ARG A 136 -3.16 11.68 0.90
CA ARG A 136 -2.83 11.03 2.17
C ARG A 136 -4.09 10.49 2.85
N VAL A 137 -4.08 9.22 3.24
CA VAL A 137 -5.12 8.61 4.07
C VAL A 137 -4.58 8.40 5.48
N SER A 138 -5.22 9.01 6.47
CA SER A 138 -4.83 8.95 7.89
C SER A 138 -5.95 9.35 8.84
#